data_AF-A0AAD6FJ31-F1
#
_entry.id   AF-A0AAD6FJ31-F1
#
_cell.length_a   1.000
_cell.length_b   1.000
_cell.length_c   1.000
_cell.angle_alpha   90.00
_cell.angle_beta   90.00
_cell.angle_gamma   90.00
#
_symmetry.space_group_name_H-M   'P 1'
#
loop_
_entity.id
_entity.type
_entity.pdbx_description
1 polymer ?
#
loop_
_entity_poly.entity_id
_entity_poly.type
_entity_poly.pdbx_seq_one_letter_code
_entity_poly.pdbx_strand_id
1 'polypeptide(L)'
;MPDKGVRCHSYISFPQCMAINHQDLPHCLRQRYATRLLEHNSRGHVTIFTHYFVMYIPKANTMKQINSFLFDSEARIYEGYMKTAKFGLQFKATLENVTNVKPLGDDFRWFLKLKCGNCGEIPDKWQYITQVESVPLKGGRGSASMVQKCKLCSRENSIDILGDTITPYNAENSERFKTMVQFECRGLEPIDFQPQAGFAAQGAESGTKFPEVNLLEKDWTDYDERVNESVGIYEVTHQFIKC
;
A
#
# COMPACT_ATOMS: atom_id res chain seq x y z
N MET A 1 72.58 20.49 -22.06
CA MET A 1 72.60 19.08 -21.60
C MET A 1 71.66 18.96 -20.42
N PRO A 2 70.95 17.84 -20.22
CA PRO A 2 70.31 16.88 -21.14
C PRO A 2 68.76 17.11 -21.16
N ASP A 3 67.86 16.56 -21.97
CA ASP A 3 67.73 15.38 -22.86
C ASP A 3 66.59 14.44 -22.36
N LYS A 4 65.76 13.98 -23.32
CA LYS A 4 64.83 12.81 -23.32
C LYS A 4 63.59 12.89 -22.41
N GLY A 5 62.36 12.56 -22.80
CA GLY A 5 61.67 11.94 -23.95
C GLY A 5 60.17 11.86 -23.52
N VAL A 6 59.12 11.63 -24.30
CA VAL A 6 58.88 10.94 -25.57
C VAL A 6 57.51 11.46 -26.07
N ARG A 7 57.39 11.76 -27.36
CA ARG A 7 56.09 11.76 -28.07
C ARG A 7 55.77 10.33 -28.51
N CYS A 8 54.50 9.95 -28.45
CA CYS A 8 53.77 9.18 -29.47
C CYS A 8 52.26 9.42 -29.21
N HIS A 9 51.56 10.14 -30.09
CA HIS A 9 50.59 9.63 -31.09
C HIS A 9 49.52 8.72 -30.45
N SER A 10 48.21 8.91 -30.60
CA SER A 10 47.43 9.42 -31.74
C SER A 10 45.96 9.64 -31.34
N TYR A 11 45.30 10.49 -32.11
CA TYR A 11 43.85 10.73 -32.26
C TYR A 11 42.91 9.60 -31.82
N ILE A 12 41.87 9.95 -31.05
CA ILE A 12 40.49 9.45 -31.28
C ILE A 12 39.50 10.60 -31.02
N SER A 13 38.98 11.16 -32.10
CA SER A 13 37.74 11.92 -32.13
C SER A 13 36.55 10.95 -32.04
N PHE A 14 35.60 11.14 -31.12
CA PHE A 14 34.23 10.64 -31.31
C PHE A 14 33.18 11.62 -30.73
N PRO A 15 32.01 11.78 -31.38
CA PRO A 15 31.15 12.95 -31.28
C PRO A 15 29.79 12.68 -30.60
N GLN A 16 29.00 13.75 -30.47
CA GLN A 16 27.55 13.80 -30.25
C GLN A 16 27.01 13.41 -28.86
N CYS A 17 26.90 14.43 -27.99
CA CYS A 17 25.80 14.48 -27.04
C CYS A 17 24.47 14.51 -27.82
N MET A 18 23.62 13.48 -27.69
CA MET A 18 22.22 13.61 -28.08
C MET A 18 21.52 14.52 -27.08
N ALA A 19 21.26 15.76 -27.49
CA ALA A 19 20.29 16.62 -26.82
C ALA A 19 18.88 16.09 -27.15
N ILE A 20 18.22 15.47 -26.18
CA ILE A 20 16.79 15.16 -26.30
C ILE A 20 16.05 16.50 -26.22
N ASN A 21 15.28 16.83 -27.26
CA ASN A 21 14.57 18.09 -27.33
C ASN A 21 13.44 18.09 -26.28
N HIS A 22 13.35 19.16 -25.48
CA HIS A 22 12.34 19.33 -24.41
C HIS A 22 10.91 19.16 -24.92
N GLN A 23 10.70 19.44 -26.22
CA GLN A 23 9.42 19.30 -26.91
C GLN A 23 8.97 17.86 -27.16
N ASP A 24 9.83 16.86 -26.94
CA ASP A 24 9.52 15.43 -27.13
C ASP A 24 9.18 14.72 -25.81
N LEU A 25 9.22 15.43 -24.68
CA LEU A 25 8.93 14.88 -23.36
C LEU A 25 7.44 14.99 -22.99
N PRO A 26 6.88 13.99 -22.27
CA PRO A 26 5.57 14.08 -21.63
C PRO A 26 5.46 15.33 -20.74
N HIS A 27 4.27 15.92 -20.68
CA HIS A 27 4.04 17.24 -20.04
C HIS A 27 4.53 17.32 -18.58
N CYS A 28 4.46 16.22 -17.82
CA CYS A 28 4.96 16.15 -16.43
C CYS A 28 6.49 16.24 -16.31
N LEU A 29 7.24 15.81 -17.33
CA LEU A 29 8.70 15.85 -17.37
C LEU A 29 9.23 17.22 -17.80
N ARG A 30 8.49 17.93 -18.67
CA ARG A 30 8.83 19.31 -19.08
C ARG A 30 8.86 20.29 -17.92
N GLN A 31 7.88 20.21 -17.02
CA GLN A 31 7.79 21.09 -15.85
C GLN A 31 8.97 20.91 -14.89
N ARG A 32 9.49 19.67 -14.76
CA ARG A 32 10.61 19.35 -13.86
C ARG A 32 11.98 19.69 -14.46
N TYR A 33 12.13 19.62 -15.78
CA TYR A 33 13.36 20.03 -16.48
C TYR A 33 13.55 21.54 -16.46
N ALA A 34 12.47 22.33 -16.56
CA ALA A 34 12.55 23.80 -16.55
C ALA A 34 13.07 24.36 -15.22
N THR A 35 12.80 23.69 -14.08
CA THR A 35 13.35 24.05 -12.76
C THR A 35 14.83 23.67 -12.60
N ARG A 36 15.44 23.03 -13.59
CA ARG A 36 16.73 22.32 -13.54
C ARG A 36 17.81 23.01 -14.39
N LEU A 37 17.79 24.35 -14.48
CA LEU A 37 18.84 25.13 -15.15
C LEU A 37 20.11 25.19 -14.28
N LEU A 38 21.22 24.75 -14.85
CA LEU A 38 22.53 24.54 -14.24
C LEU A 38 23.35 25.84 -14.16
N GLU A 39 24.00 26.12 -13.04
CA GLU A 39 25.17 26.98 -13.02
C GLU A 39 26.45 26.14 -13.13
N HIS A 40 27.29 26.48 -14.11
CA HIS A 40 28.62 25.90 -14.26
C HIS A 40 29.61 26.61 -13.34
N ASN A 41 30.33 25.86 -12.50
CA ASN A 41 31.52 26.40 -11.84
C ASN A 41 32.78 26.13 -12.68
N SER A 42 33.70 27.09 -12.64
CA SER A 42 34.98 27.24 -13.33
C SER A 42 35.98 26.07 -13.26
N ARG A 43 35.64 24.97 -12.57
CA ARG A 43 36.50 23.78 -12.39
C ARG A 43 35.94 22.50 -13.02
N GLY A 44 34.88 22.59 -13.81
CA GLY A 44 34.40 21.45 -14.62
C GLY A 44 33.67 20.34 -13.84
N HIS A 45 33.24 20.62 -12.61
CA HIS A 45 32.36 19.71 -11.85
C HIS A 45 30.89 20.12 -12.06
N VAL A 46 30.03 19.14 -12.34
CA VAL A 46 28.57 19.31 -12.34
C VAL A 46 28.04 18.96 -10.96
N THR A 47 27.50 19.95 -10.25
CA THR A 47 26.85 19.73 -8.95
C THR A 47 25.34 19.74 -9.17
N ILE A 48 24.69 18.60 -8.89
CA ILE A 48 23.23 18.47 -8.94
C ILE A 48 22.71 18.54 -7.50
N PHE A 49 21.94 19.58 -7.18
CA PHE A 49 21.24 19.68 -5.90
C PHE A 49 19.87 18.99 -6.01
N THR A 50 19.80 17.70 -5.67
CA THR A 50 18.55 17.05 -5.25
C THR A 50 18.46 17.13 -3.74
N HIS A 51 17.31 17.57 -3.21
CA HIS A 51 17.08 17.63 -1.76
C HIS A 51 17.47 16.29 -1.11
N TYR A 52 18.45 16.38 -0.19
CA TYR A 52 19.05 15.34 0.64
C TYR A 52 19.55 14.08 -0.09
N PHE A 53 20.83 14.10 -0.50
CA PHE A 53 21.87 13.08 -0.25
C PHE A 53 23.06 13.36 -1.20
N VAL A 54 24.26 13.58 -0.68
CA VAL A 54 25.48 13.69 -1.48
C VAL A 54 25.90 12.26 -1.87
N MET A 55 25.62 11.84 -3.10
CA MET A 55 26.11 10.55 -3.61
C MET A 55 27.54 10.70 -4.13
N TYR A 56 28.46 9.94 -3.54
CA TYR A 56 29.84 9.82 -4.02
C TYR A 56 29.88 8.81 -5.17
N ILE A 57 30.17 9.27 -6.40
CA ILE A 57 30.26 8.41 -7.59
C ILE A 57 31.71 7.89 -7.69
N PRO A 58 31.97 6.57 -7.52
CA PRO A 58 33.28 6.02 -7.84
C PRO A 58 33.53 6.16 -9.36
N LYS A 59 34.79 6.33 -9.79
CA LYS A 59 35.17 6.49 -11.21
C LYS A 59 34.57 5.38 -12.08
N ALA A 60 33.40 5.63 -12.67
CA ALA A 60 32.75 4.75 -13.62
C ALA A 60 33.35 5.05 -15.00
N ASN A 61 33.81 4.01 -15.70
CA ASN A 61 34.61 4.17 -16.92
C ASN A 61 33.77 4.43 -18.18
N THR A 62 32.43 4.52 -18.09
CA THR A 62 31.56 4.80 -19.26
C THR A 62 30.23 5.48 -18.90
N MET A 63 29.74 6.38 -19.77
CA MET A 63 28.43 7.05 -19.65
C MET A 63 27.24 6.08 -19.51
N LYS A 64 27.32 4.88 -20.10
CA LYS A 64 26.29 3.83 -19.95
C LYS A 64 26.20 3.32 -18.51
N GLN A 65 27.34 3.15 -17.83
CA GLN A 65 27.35 2.71 -16.43
C GLN A 65 26.78 3.79 -15.51
N ILE A 66 27.10 5.06 -15.74
CA ILE A 66 26.56 6.18 -14.96
C ILE A 66 25.05 6.29 -15.16
N ASN A 67 24.56 6.23 -16.41
CA ASN A 67 23.12 6.28 -16.69
C ASN A 67 22.38 5.07 -16.10
N SER A 68 22.96 3.87 -16.17
CA SER A 68 22.42 2.69 -15.50
C SER A 68 22.36 2.87 -13.98
N PHE A 69 23.41 3.41 -13.36
CA PHE A 69 23.48 3.63 -11.91
C PHE A 69 22.50 4.72 -11.44
N LEU A 70 22.35 5.79 -12.22
CA LEU A 70 21.38 6.86 -11.97
C LEU A 70 19.93 6.38 -12.16
N PHE A 71 19.66 5.55 -13.17
CA PHE A 71 18.34 4.98 -13.39
C PHE A 71 17.97 3.96 -12.30
N ASP A 72 18.93 3.13 -11.87
CA ASP A 72 18.75 2.14 -10.80
C ASP A 72 18.60 2.81 -9.42
N SER A 73 19.31 3.92 -9.18
CA SER A 73 19.14 4.73 -7.96
C SER A 73 17.86 5.56 -7.97
N GLU A 74 17.46 6.20 -9.08
CA GLU A 74 16.15 6.86 -9.18
C GLU A 74 15.00 5.84 -9.05
N ALA A 75 15.08 4.67 -9.68
CA ALA A 75 14.08 3.60 -9.50
C ALA A 75 13.98 3.14 -8.03
N ARG A 76 15.10 2.99 -7.32
CA ARG A 76 15.12 2.69 -5.88
C ARG A 76 14.58 3.83 -5.02
N ILE A 77 14.84 5.09 -5.40
CA ILE A 77 14.32 6.28 -4.70
C ILE A 77 12.80 6.43 -4.93
N TYR A 78 12.28 6.10 -6.13
CA TYR A 78 10.84 6.12 -6.42
C TYR A 78 10.08 4.88 -5.91
N GLU A 79 10.67 3.69 -5.93
CA GLU A 79 10.12 2.48 -5.27
C GLU A 79 10.09 2.64 -3.74
N GLY A 80 11.04 3.38 -3.18
CA GLY A 80 11.13 3.73 -1.76
C GLY A 80 10.11 4.77 -1.28
N TYR A 81 9.47 5.52 -2.18
CA TYR A 81 8.44 6.52 -1.83
C TYR A 81 7.01 6.02 -2.08
N MET A 82 6.80 4.71 -2.01
CA MET A 82 5.48 4.13 -1.74
C MET A 82 5.09 4.49 -0.30
N LYS A 83 4.43 5.65 -0.12
CA LYS A 83 3.93 6.05 1.19
C LYS A 83 2.95 4.99 1.69
N THR A 84 3.37 4.19 2.66
CA THR A 84 2.49 3.30 3.40
C THR A 84 1.35 4.12 3.99
N ALA A 85 0.13 3.62 3.85
CA ALA A 85 -1.08 4.23 4.40
C ALA A 85 -1.79 3.22 5.29
N LYS A 86 -2.31 3.68 6.43
CA LYS A 86 -3.14 2.87 7.30
C LYS A 86 -4.60 3.23 7.08
N PHE A 87 -5.45 2.21 7.00
CA PHE A 87 -6.90 2.39 6.86
C PHE A 87 -7.61 1.61 7.97
N GLY A 88 -8.46 2.28 8.72
CA GLY A 88 -9.35 1.65 9.70
C GLY A 88 -10.70 1.33 9.05
N LEU A 89 -11.11 0.06 9.10
CA LEU A 89 -12.47 -0.35 8.76
C LEU A 89 -13.35 -0.10 9.98
N GLN A 90 -14.24 0.87 9.85
CA GLN A 90 -15.26 1.13 10.86
C GLN A 90 -16.52 0.36 10.53
N PHE A 91 -17.02 -0.36 11.52
CA PHE A 91 -18.24 -1.14 11.49
C PHE A 91 -19.34 -0.38 12.25
N LYS A 92 -20.56 -0.44 11.75
CA LYS A 92 -21.77 0.05 12.42
C LYS A 92 -22.90 -0.92 12.16
N ALA A 93 -23.62 -1.27 13.22
CA ALA A 93 -24.84 -2.06 13.17
C ALA A 93 -25.74 -1.70 14.36
N THR A 94 -27.03 -1.99 14.23
CA THR A 94 -28.00 -1.95 15.33
C THR A 94 -28.00 -3.32 16.00
N LEU A 95 -27.70 -3.36 17.30
CA LEU A 95 -27.65 -4.60 18.07
C LEU A 95 -28.91 -4.75 18.94
N GLU A 96 -29.54 -5.92 18.87
CA GLU A 96 -30.65 -6.34 19.72
C GLU A 96 -30.17 -7.51 20.58
N ASN A 97 -30.09 -7.30 21.91
CA ASN A 97 -29.75 -8.33 22.90
C ASN A 97 -28.43 -9.09 22.66
N VAL A 98 -27.52 -8.54 21.86
CA VAL A 98 -26.19 -9.10 21.57
C VAL A 98 -25.07 -8.12 21.86
N THR A 99 -23.89 -8.68 22.11
CA THR A 99 -22.64 -7.96 22.30
C THR A 99 -21.46 -8.79 21.76
N ASN A 100 -20.25 -8.24 21.85
CA ASN A 100 -19.01 -8.92 21.47
C ASN A 100 -19.02 -9.48 20.03
N VAL A 101 -19.60 -8.74 19.09
CA VAL A 101 -19.62 -9.09 17.67
C VAL A 101 -18.19 -8.96 17.12
N LYS A 102 -17.60 -10.06 16.67
CA LYS A 102 -16.20 -10.07 16.19
C LYS A 102 -15.94 -11.17 15.18
N PRO A 103 -14.93 -11.03 14.31
CA PRO A 103 -14.44 -12.14 13.52
C PRO A 103 -13.96 -13.27 14.43
N LEU A 104 -14.27 -14.51 14.07
CA LEU A 104 -13.87 -15.71 14.78
C LEU A 104 -12.77 -16.43 13.97
N GLY A 105 -11.64 -16.73 14.63
CA GLY A 105 -10.52 -17.42 14.01
C GLY A 105 -9.59 -16.52 13.19
N ASP A 106 -8.36 -16.98 12.98
CA ASP A 106 -7.34 -16.26 12.19
C ASP A 106 -7.54 -16.48 10.68
N ASP A 107 -8.32 -17.51 10.30
CA ASP A 107 -8.73 -17.83 8.94
C ASP A 107 -9.95 -17.01 8.45
N PHE A 108 -10.43 -16.08 9.29
CA PHE A 108 -11.50 -15.16 8.92
C PHE A 108 -11.16 -14.39 7.64
N ARG A 109 -12.12 -14.36 6.71
CA ARG A 109 -11.96 -13.79 5.37
C ARG A 109 -12.51 -12.37 5.31
N TRP A 110 -11.62 -11.40 5.20
CA TRP A 110 -11.96 -10.01 4.97
C TRP A 110 -12.18 -9.77 3.47
N PHE A 111 -13.43 -9.81 3.01
CA PHE A 111 -13.76 -9.53 1.60
C PHE A 111 -13.76 -8.02 1.32
N LEU A 112 -12.83 -7.57 0.50
CA LEU A 112 -12.58 -6.17 0.20
C LEU A 112 -12.62 -5.89 -1.30
N LYS A 113 -13.05 -4.68 -1.66
CA LYS A 113 -12.70 -4.04 -2.92
C LYS A 113 -11.49 -3.16 -2.69
N LEU A 114 -10.47 -3.36 -3.50
CA LEU A 114 -9.19 -2.67 -3.39
C LEU A 114 -8.96 -1.85 -4.66
N LYS A 115 -8.71 -0.56 -4.48
CA LYS A 115 -8.36 0.39 -5.54
C LYS A 115 -6.84 0.52 -5.62
N CYS A 116 -6.29 0.46 -6.83
CA CYS A 116 -4.89 0.76 -7.05
C CYS A 116 -4.63 2.26 -6.87
N GLY A 117 -3.77 2.63 -5.92
CA GLY A 117 -3.41 4.02 -5.65
C GLY A 117 -2.63 4.70 -6.78
N ASN A 118 -2.15 3.94 -7.78
CA ASN A 118 -1.40 4.48 -8.91
C ASN A 118 -2.27 4.85 -10.11
N CYS A 119 -3.08 3.91 -10.60
CA CYS A 119 -3.88 4.09 -11.81
C CYS A 119 -5.39 4.11 -11.55
N GLY A 120 -5.83 3.92 -10.30
CA GLY A 120 -7.24 3.93 -9.93
C GLY A 120 -8.02 2.65 -10.26
N GLU A 121 -7.35 1.61 -10.78
CA GLU A 121 -7.99 0.35 -11.15
C GLU A 121 -8.66 -0.33 -9.94
N ILE A 122 -9.90 -0.79 -10.12
CA ILE A 122 -10.69 -1.52 -9.11
C ILE A 122 -11.15 -2.82 -9.75
N PRO A 123 -10.73 -4.00 -9.25
CA PRO A 123 -11.19 -5.27 -9.79
C PRO A 123 -12.70 -5.51 -9.59
N ASP A 124 -13.37 -6.05 -10.60
CA ASP A 124 -14.80 -6.40 -10.55
C ASP A 124 -15.14 -7.49 -9.53
N LYS A 125 -14.17 -8.33 -9.16
CA LYS A 125 -14.35 -9.40 -8.18
C LYS A 125 -13.96 -8.94 -6.77
N TRP A 126 -14.67 -9.46 -5.78
CA TRP A 126 -14.26 -9.38 -4.38
C TRP A 126 -12.95 -10.14 -4.17
N GLN A 127 -12.09 -9.60 -3.34
CA GLN A 127 -10.83 -10.22 -2.94
C GLN A 127 -10.89 -10.42 -1.43
N TYR A 128 -10.54 -11.61 -0.94
CA TYR A 128 -10.44 -11.83 0.50
C TYR A 128 -8.97 -11.84 0.93
N ILE A 129 -8.72 -11.41 2.17
CA ILE A 129 -7.45 -11.57 2.87
C ILE A 129 -7.72 -12.20 4.24
N THR A 130 -6.77 -12.98 4.74
CA THR A 130 -6.85 -13.65 6.06
C THR A 130 -5.60 -13.32 6.87
N GLN A 131 -5.66 -13.48 8.20
CA GLN A 131 -4.49 -13.23 9.06
C GLN A 131 -3.44 -14.35 8.94
N VAL A 132 -3.86 -15.55 8.54
CA VAL A 132 -2.98 -16.71 8.34
C VAL A 132 -2.13 -16.57 7.08
N GLU A 133 -2.64 -15.89 6.06
CA GLU A 133 -1.87 -15.64 4.84
C GLU A 133 -0.70 -14.68 5.12
N SER A 134 0.49 -15.07 4.67
CA SER A 134 1.71 -14.29 4.86
C SER A 134 2.62 -14.49 3.64
N VAL A 135 2.60 -13.49 2.76
CA VAL A 135 3.33 -13.48 1.49
C VAL A 135 4.58 -12.61 1.63
N PRO A 136 5.79 -13.10 1.34
CA PRO A 136 7.02 -12.33 1.51
C PRO A 136 7.08 -11.14 0.54
N LEU A 137 7.47 -9.99 1.06
CA LEU A 137 7.68 -8.78 0.28
C LEU A 137 9.09 -8.74 -0.32
N LYS A 138 9.21 -8.26 -1.56
CA LYS A 138 10.52 -8.04 -2.19
C LYS A 138 11.37 -7.05 -1.39
N GLY A 139 12.67 -7.30 -1.34
CA GLY A 139 13.64 -6.42 -0.71
C GLY A 139 13.69 -6.51 0.82
N GLY A 140 13.26 -7.62 1.41
CA GLY A 140 13.38 -7.87 2.86
C GLY A 140 12.47 -7.00 3.72
N ARG A 141 11.37 -6.48 3.16
CA ARG A 141 10.43 -5.56 3.83
C ARG A 141 9.41 -6.28 4.73
N GLY A 142 9.69 -7.51 5.15
CA GLY A 142 8.76 -8.37 5.88
C GLY A 142 7.83 -9.17 4.96
N SER A 143 6.64 -9.47 5.45
CA SER A 143 5.56 -10.14 4.72
C SER A 143 4.29 -9.29 4.78
N ALA A 144 3.27 -9.67 4.00
CA ALA A 144 1.95 -9.07 4.03
C ALA A 144 0.88 -10.14 3.80
N SER A 145 -0.34 -9.92 4.30
CA SER A 145 -1.48 -10.82 4.04
C SER A 145 -1.75 -11.05 2.56
N MET A 146 -1.56 -10.04 1.71
CA MET A 146 -1.69 -10.20 0.25
C MET A 146 -0.71 -9.30 -0.51
N VAL A 147 -0.11 -9.86 -1.56
CA VAL A 147 0.69 -9.13 -2.55
C VAL A 147 0.11 -9.41 -3.93
N GLN A 148 -0.18 -8.35 -4.69
CA GLN A 148 -0.73 -8.48 -6.03
C GLN A 148 -0.21 -7.44 -7.00
N LYS A 149 -0.15 -7.83 -8.28
CA LYS A 149 0.20 -6.95 -9.38
C LYS A 149 -1.08 -6.35 -9.98
N CYS A 150 -1.14 -5.02 -10.06
CA CYS A 150 -2.23 -4.34 -10.73
C CYS A 150 -2.29 -4.77 -12.21
N LYS A 151 -3.46 -5.24 -12.65
CA LYS A 151 -3.67 -5.72 -14.03
C LYS A 151 -3.50 -4.62 -15.08
N LEU A 152 -3.78 -3.37 -14.72
CA LEU A 152 -3.68 -2.22 -15.63
C LEU A 152 -2.25 -1.65 -15.70
N CYS A 153 -1.72 -1.15 -14.58
CA CYS A 153 -0.42 -0.47 -14.57
C CYS A 153 0.79 -1.35 -14.24
N SER A 154 0.57 -2.65 -14.01
CA SER A 154 1.62 -3.61 -13.65
C SER A 154 2.38 -3.31 -12.35
N ARG A 155 1.95 -2.33 -11.55
CA ARG A 155 2.55 -2.01 -10.25
C ARG A 155 2.24 -3.11 -9.24
N GLU A 156 3.25 -3.55 -8.50
CA GLU A 156 3.10 -4.46 -7.36
C GLU A 156 2.62 -3.68 -6.15
N ASN A 157 1.55 -4.14 -5.52
CA ASN A 157 0.97 -3.54 -4.33
C ASN A 157 0.73 -4.63 -3.26
N SER A 158 0.64 -4.21 -2.01
CA SER A 158 0.38 -5.12 -0.89
C SER A 158 -0.57 -4.53 0.13
N ILE A 159 -1.22 -5.41 0.88
CA ILE A 159 -2.09 -5.09 2.01
C ILE A 159 -1.82 -6.11 3.11
N ASP A 160 -1.74 -5.62 4.35
CA ASP A 160 -1.50 -6.44 5.54
C ASP A 160 -2.53 -6.14 6.62
N ILE A 161 -3.01 -7.17 7.31
CA ILE A 161 -3.98 -7.04 8.41
C ILE A 161 -3.20 -6.81 9.71
N LEU A 162 -3.49 -5.71 10.40
CA LEU A 162 -2.93 -5.46 11.72
C LEU A 162 -3.77 -6.21 12.78
N GLY A 163 -3.45 -7.48 13.01
CA GLY A 163 -4.24 -8.37 13.88
C GLY A 163 -4.39 -7.88 15.32
N ASP A 164 -3.41 -7.13 15.84
CA ASP A 164 -3.44 -6.47 17.14
C ASP A 164 -4.49 -5.35 17.25
N THR A 165 -4.98 -4.86 16.12
CA THR A 165 -6.02 -3.81 16.05
C THR A 165 -7.44 -4.36 15.97
N ILE A 166 -7.60 -5.69 15.89
CA ILE A 166 -8.92 -6.32 15.82
C ILE A 166 -9.62 -6.16 17.17
N THR A 167 -10.74 -5.43 17.17
CA THR A 167 -11.53 -5.21 18.39
C THR A 167 -13.00 -5.60 18.18
N PRO A 168 -13.66 -6.15 19.21
CA PRO A 168 -15.07 -6.52 19.12
C PRO A 168 -15.97 -5.28 19.02
N TYR A 169 -17.13 -5.42 18.40
CA TYR A 169 -18.21 -4.44 18.39
C TYR A 169 -19.24 -4.83 19.46
N ASN A 170 -19.42 -3.98 20.47
CA ASN A 170 -20.21 -4.29 21.65
C ASN A 170 -21.53 -3.51 21.67
N ALA A 171 -22.44 -3.87 22.58
CA ALA A 171 -23.73 -3.21 22.80
C ALA A 171 -23.60 -1.69 22.98
N GLU A 172 -22.60 -1.19 23.72
CA GLU A 172 -22.36 0.25 23.91
C GLU A 172 -21.92 1.00 22.64
N ASN A 173 -21.58 0.26 21.59
CA ASN A 173 -21.20 0.82 20.29
C ASN A 173 -22.33 0.78 19.28
N SER A 174 -23.48 0.17 19.62
CA SER A 174 -24.65 0.08 18.74
C SER A 174 -24.97 1.42 18.08
N GLU A 175 -25.32 1.38 16.80
CA GLU A 175 -25.62 2.55 15.95
C GLU A 175 -24.48 3.57 15.77
N ARG A 176 -23.24 3.27 16.21
CA ARG A 176 -22.09 4.16 16.07
C ARG A 176 -20.96 3.48 15.31
N PHE A 177 -20.27 4.25 14.46
CA PHE A 177 -19.07 3.75 13.80
C PHE A 177 -17.96 3.51 14.80
N LYS A 178 -17.44 2.28 14.81
CA LYS A 178 -16.27 1.89 15.59
C LYS A 178 -15.29 1.14 14.71
N THR A 179 -14.01 1.49 14.79
CA THR A 179 -12.94 0.78 14.09
C THR A 179 -12.85 -0.66 14.60
N MET A 180 -13.09 -1.62 13.71
CA MET A 180 -13.04 -3.05 14.01
C MET A 180 -11.67 -3.66 13.70
N VAL A 181 -11.02 -3.20 12.63
CA VAL A 181 -9.69 -3.66 12.20
C VAL A 181 -8.98 -2.56 11.42
N GLN A 182 -7.64 -2.58 11.41
CA GLN A 182 -6.82 -1.73 10.58
C GLN A 182 -6.01 -2.52 9.56
N PHE A 183 -5.80 -1.93 8.39
CA PHE A 183 -5.00 -2.46 7.31
C PHE A 183 -3.80 -1.56 7.04
N GLU A 184 -2.61 -2.15 6.92
CA GLU A 184 -1.44 -1.48 6.37
C GLU A 184 -1.38 -1.69 4.86
N CYS A 185 -1.54 -0.61 4.09
CA CYS A 185 -1.63 -0.67 2.64
C CYS A 185 -0.43 0.01 1.97
N ARG A 186 0.09 -0.64 0.92
CA ARG A 186 1.18 -0.13 0.09
C ARG A 186 0.75 -0.15 -1.37
N GLY A 187 0.26 0.99 -1.86
CA GLY A 187 -0.23 1.13 -3.25
C GLY A 187 -1.67 0.61 -3.48
N LEU A 188 -2.35 0.15 -2.43
CA LEU A 188 -3.77 -0.20 -2.43
C LEU A 188 -4.53 0.71 -1.47
N GLU A 189 -5.82 0.89 -1.75
CA GLU A 189 -6.78 1.58 -0.90
C GLU A 189 -8.04 0.71 -0.83
N PRO A 190 -8.44 0.24 0.36
CA PRO A 190 -9.72 -0.45 0.51
C PRO A 190 -10.86 0.57 0.37
N ILE A 191 -11.83 0.26 -0.48
CA ILE A 191 -12.94 1.16 -0.83
C ILE A 191 -14.32 0.59 -0.51
N ASP A 192 -14.41 -0.73 -0.32
CA ASP A 192 -15.67 -1.42 -0.02
C ASP A 192 -15.36 -2.70 0.77
N PHE A 193 -16.31 -3.11 1.60
CA PHE A 193 -16.23 -4.27 2.46
C PHE A 193 -17.54 -5.05 2.43
N GLN A 194 -17.44 -6.35 2.19
CA GLN A 194 -18.57 -7.27 2.25
C GLN A 194 -18.39 -8.20 3.46
N PRO A 195 -19.07 -7.94 4.60
CA PRO A 195 -19.10 -8.92 5.67
C PRO A 195 -19.80 -10.19 5.17
N GLN A 196 -19.33 -11.36 5.60
CA GLN A 196 -19.92 -12.66 5.26
C GLN A 196 -20.07 -13.50 6.53
N ALA A 197 -19.98 -14.83 6.43
CA ALA A 197 -19.91 -15.74 7.56
C ALA A 197 -18.55 -15.66 8.29
N GLY A 198 -18.52 -16.20 9.50
CA GLY A 198 -17.31 -16.26 10.35
C GLY A 198 -17.29 -15.22 11.47
N PHE A 199 -18.37 -14.46 11.66
CA PHE A 199 -18.54 -13.64 12.85
C PHE A 199 -19.06 -14.51 14.00
N ALA A 200 -18.74 -14.10 15.22
CA ALA A 200 -19.35 -14.60 16.43
C ALA A 200 -19.92 -13.44 17.24
N ALA A 201 -20.99 -13.71 17.99
CA ALA A 201 -21.62 -12.78 18.93
C ALA A 201 -21.94 -13.50 20.25
N GLN A 202 -22.35 -12.73 21.25
CA GLN A 202 -22.77 -13.24 22.55
C GLN A 202 -24.07 -12.57 22.99
N GLY A 203 -24.98 -13.31 23.62
CA GLY A 203 -26.16 -12.76 24.27
C GLY A 203 -25.72 -11.77 25.35
N ALA A 204 -26.29 -10.56 25.33
CA ALA A 204 -25.84 -9.44 26.16
C ALA A 204 -25.98 -9.73 27.67
N GLU A 205 -27.05 -10.43 28.06
CA GLU A 205 -27.31 -10.77 29.47
C GLU A 205 -26.88 -12.21 29.82
N SER A 206 -27.17 -13.17 28.94
CA SER A 206 -27.01 -14.60 29.19
C SER A 206 -25.58 -15.12 28.99
N GLY A 207 -24.77 -14.40 28.21
CA GLY A 207 -23.49 -14.89 27.68
C GLY A 207 -23.60 -16.08 26.73
N THR A 208 -24.81 -16.41 26.22
CA THR A 208 -25.02 -17.44 25.18
C THR A 208 -24.15 -17.11 23.98
N LYS A 209 -23.40 -18.09 23.46
CA LYS A 209 -22.48 -17.86 22.33
C LYS A 209 -23.17 -18.17 21.01
N PHE A 210 -23.04 -17.27 20.05
CA PHE A 210 -23.49 -17.43 18.67
C PHE A 210 -22.26 -17.47 17.76
N PRO A 211 -21.69 -18.66 17.45
CA PRO A 211 -20.39 -18.77 16.77
C PRO A 211 -20.45 -18.64 15.23
N GLU A 212 -21.64 -18.71 14.64
CA GLU A 212 -21.82 -18.79 13.18
C GLU A 212 -22.72 -17.66 12.66
N VAL A 213 -22.36 -16.43 12.98
CA VAL A 213 -23.07 -15.24 12.49
C VAL A 213 -22.65 -14.98 11.03
N ASN A 214 -23.64 -14.90 10.15
CA ASN A 214 -23.46 -14.53 8.75
C ASN A 214 -24.12 -13.18 8.47
N LEU A 215 -23.30 -12.19 8.09
CA LEU A 215 -23.73 -10.81 7.86
C LEU A 215 -23.77 -10.44 6.37
N LEU A 216 -23.81 -11.42 5.46
CA LEU A 216 -23.87 -11.18 4.01
C LEU A 216 -25.10 -10.33 3.61
N GLU A 217 -26.26 -10.63 4.20
CA GLU A 217 -27.51 -9.91 3.96
C GLU A 217 -27.63 -8.62 4.79
N LYS A 218 -26.59 -8.28 5.56
CA LYS A 218 -26.51 -7.13 6.49
C LYS A 218 -27.45 -7.19 7.69
N ASP A 219 -28.30 -8.18 7.76
CA ASP A 219 -29.17 -8.49 8.88
C ASP A 219 -28.98 -9.95 9.30
N TRP A 220 -29.01 -10.20 10.61
CA TRP A 220 -28.97 -11.54 11.21
C TRP A 220 -29.86 -11.56 12.45
N THR A 221 -30.59 -12.66 12.63
CA THR A 221 -31.49 -12.88 13.76
C THR A 221 -31.38 -14.31 14.26
N ASP A 222 -31.48 -14.49 15.57
CA ASP A 222 -31.55 -15.79 16.23
C ASP A 222 -32.34 -15.64 17.54
N TYR A 223 -32.37 -16.68 18.38
CA TYR A 223 -33.11 -16.68 19.64
C TYR A 223 -32.25 -17.16 20.80
N ASP A 224 -32.27 -16.43 21.92
CA ASP A 224 -31.56 -16.83 23.13
C ASP A 224 -32.50 -17.58 24.08
N GLU A 225 -32.43 -18.91 24.03
CA GLU A 225 -33.26 -19.80 24.86
C GLU A 225 -33.06 -19.61 26.37
N ARG A 226 -31.93 -19.04 26.81
CA ARG A 226 -31.67 -18.86 28.25
C ARG A 226 -32.49 -17.73 28.86
N VAL A 227 -32.76 -16.69 28.08
CA VAL A 227 -33.51 -15.50 28.53
C VAL A 227 -34.87 -15.38 27.85
N ASN A 228 -35.17 -16.24 26.87
CA ASN A 228 -36.40 -16.24 26.08
C ASN A 228 -36.63 -14.93 25.31
N GLU A 229 -35.56 -14.43 24.68
CA GLU A 229 -35.60 -13.19 23.90
C GLU A 229 -34.99 -13.39 22.51
N SER A 230 -35.45 -12.60 21.54
CA SER A 230 -34.82 -12.48 20.23
C SER A 230 -33.46 -11.80 20.36
N VAL A 231 -32.54 -12.21 19.50
CA VAL A 231 -31.23 -11.59 19.33
C VAL A 231 -31.02 -11.21 17.88
N GLY A 232 -30.36 -10.09 17.63
CA GLY A 232 -30.22 -9.59 16.27
C GLY A 232 -29.09 -8.59 16.04
N ILE A 233 -28.62 -8.56 14.80
CA ILE A 233 -27.66 -7.61 14.27
C ILE A 233 -28.25 -7.09 12.97
N TYR A 234 -28.53 -5.79 12.90
CA TYR A 234 -29.25 -5.20 11.77
C TYR A 234 -28.51 -4.02 11.16
N GLU A 235 -28.90 -3.69 9.93
CA GLU A 235 -28.46 -2.51 9.19
C GLU A 235 -26.93 -2.39 9.13
N VAL A 236 -26.25 -3.53 8.97
CA VAL A 236 -24.78 -3.55 8.93
C VAL A 236 -24.28 -2.66 7.81
N THR A 237 -23.46 -1.69 8.20
CA THR A 237 -22.80 -0.76 7.31
C THR A 237 -21.37 -0.49 7.76
N HIS A 238 -20.58 0.10 6.87
CA HIS A 238 -19.17 0.31 7.10
C HIS A 238 -18.68 1.60 6.47
N GLN A 239 -17.51 2.06 6.94
CA GLN A 239 -16.75 3.10 6.27
C GLN A 239 -15.25 2.89 6.51
N PHE A 240 -14.43 3.41 5.61
CA PHE A 240 -12.98 3.43 5.78
C PHE A 240 -12.52 4.82 6.21
N ILE A 241 -11.67 4.87 7.23
CA ILE A 241 -10.95 6.08 7.63
C ILE A 241 -9.47 5.90 7.37
N LYS A 242 -8.81 6.95 6.91
CA LYS A 242 -7.36 6.97 6.80
C LYS A 242 -6.76 7.36 8.15
N CYS A 243 -5.85 6.55 8.67
CA CYS A 243 -5.18 6.74 9.95
C CYS A 243 -3.80 7.38 9.79
#